data_AF-A0A954HPN7-F1
#
_entry.id   AF-A0A954HPN7-F1
#
_cell.length_a   1.000
_cell.length_b   1.000
_cell.length_c   1.000
_cell.angle_alpha   90.00
_cell.angle_beta   90.00
_cell.angle_gamma   90.00
#
_symmetry.space_group_name_H-M   'P 1'
#
loop_
_entity.id
_entity.type
_entity.pdbx_description
1 polymer ?
#
loop_
_entity_poly.entity_id
_entity_poly.type
_entity_poly.pdbx_seq_one_letter_code
_entity_poly.pdbx_strand_id
1 'polypeptide(L)'
;MSFAVAAASMSYVLRKLFLLRITRHTTADPARFWAISAAVAVLITGGFRGMPGSASLRVTAAFQYFAVVMTLTPYVHMLGARRPGVRAWPWFVVCPLVLVLLWPAVSQLTTGRSDFPVEIPSPTVFGFLLVLLMGTGNYFGTSLTSASLAAAAGTTLVLLPTTEWMSFENDWAFSAGCVLIAFAGTLIPQHFFVRHPEKSADSTAEDGTIIAGTRRTGESEAPTEPTGDAQLLWADFRDVYGMVWAKRVADRVNQFAQRENWNVRLSVFGFVAASQCRETAGADSAELPCVPSSDIPERSVRVLCWVLRRFVDPPFIAQYLPVDRFAVDPADRSAI
;
A
#
# COMPACT_ATOMS: atom_id res chain seq x y z
N MET A 1 -7.49 -25.13 19.37
CA MET A 1 -6.22 -24.87 18.65
C MET A 1 -6.38 -23.74 17.62
N SER A 2 -7.46 -23.76 16.83
CA SER A 2 -7.80 -22.77 15.79
C SER A 2 -7.72 -21.30 16.24
N PHE A 3 -8.29 -20.95 17.40
CA PHE A 3 -8.25 -19.58 17.91
C PHE A 3 -6.83 -19.05 18.19
N ALA A 4 -5.98 -19.84 18.85
CA ALA A 4 -4.63 -19.41 19.21
C ALA A 4 -3.78 -19.10 17.97
N VAL A 5 -3.95 -19.90 16.90
CA VAL A 5 -3.29 -19.66 15.61
C VAL A 5 -3.77 -18.35 14.99
N ALA A 6 -5.09 -18.14 14.89
CA ALA A 6 -5.65 -16.91 14.35
C ALA A 6 -5.20 -15.66 15.15
N ALA A 7 -5.21 -15.75 16.47
CA ALA A 7 -4.78 -14.67 17.37
C ALA A 7 -3.30 -14.31 17.19
N ALA A 8 -2.42 -15.31 17.13
CA ALA A 8 -0.99 -15.11 16.89
C ALA A 8 -0.73 -14.49 15.51
N SER A 9 -1.39 -15.02 14.46
CA SER A 9 -1.30 -14.52 13.09
C SER A 9 -1.73 -13.05 12.98
N MET A 10 -2.87 -12.68 13.55
CA MET A 10 -3.34 -11.29 13.46
C MET A 10 -2.57 -10.33 14.37
N SER A 11 -2.07 -10.79 15.53
CA SER A 11 -1.16 -9.99 16.36
C SER A 11 0.14 -9.65 15.61
N TYR A 12 0.66 -10.61 14.84
CA TYR A 12 1.79 -10.38 13.94
C TYR A 12 1.47 -9.33 12.87
N VAL A 13 0.31 -9.45 12.20
CA VAL A 13 -0.15 -8.47 11.20
C VAL A 13 -0.26 -7.08 11.80
N LEU A 14 -0.90 -6.93 12.97
CA LEU A 14 -1.02 -5.65 13.66
C LEU A 14 0.36 -5.04 13.92
N ARG A 15 1.29 -5.82 14.49
CA ARG A 15 2.65 -5.35 14.74
C ARG A 15 3.31 -4.85 13.46
N LYS A 16 3.19 -5.60 12.36
CA LYS A 16 3.71 -5.19 11.04
C LYS A 16 3.07 -3.89 10.55
N LEU A 17 1.74 -3.77 10.60
CA LEU A 17 1.03 -2.57 10.18
C LEU A 17 1.42 -1.32 10.99
N PHE A 18 1.63 -1.46 12.31
CA PHE A 18 2.13 -0.36 13.14
C PHE A 18 3.57 0.05 12.77
N LEU A 19 4.40 -0.92 12.40
CA LEU A 19 5.78 -0.70 11.96
C LEU A 19 5.89 -0.22 10.51
N LEU A 20 4.82 -0.31 9.71
CA LEU A 20 4.82 0.14 8.32
C LEU A 20 4.92 1.67 8.28
N ARG A 21 6.12 2.17 8.01
CA ARG A 21 6.44 3.60 8.02
C ARG A 21 6.37 4.24 6.64
N ILE A 22 6.52 3.48 5.57
CA ILE A 22 6.53 4.01 4.19
C ILE A 22 5.23 4.73 3.79
N THR A 23 4.10 4.40 4.40
CA THR A 23 2.82 5.07 4.12
C THR A 23 2.66 6.40 4.84
N ARG A 24 3.53 6.72 5.81
CA ARG A 24 3.52 8.03 6.48
C ARG A 24 3.85 9.11 5.47
N HIS A 25 3.20 10.27 5.60
CA HIS A 25 3.36 11.39 4.65
C HIS A 25 2.91 11.05 3.23
N THR A 26 1.96 10.12 3.11
CA THR A 26 1.34 9.75 1.83
C THR A 26 -0.18 9.71 1.97
N THR A 27 -0.89 9.80 0.85
CA THR A 27 -2.35 9.59 0.82
C THR A 27 -2.79 8.14 1.07
N ALA A 28 -1.86 7.20 1.17
CA ALA A 28 -2.11 5.82 1.57
C ALA A 28 -2.19 5.64 3.10
N ASP A 29 -1.82 6.64 3.91
CA ASP A 29 -1.84 6.53 5.37
C ASP A 29 -3.23 6.15 5.96
N PRO A 30 -4.36 6.70 5.48
CA PRO A 30 -5.67 6.26 5.96
C PRO A 30 -5.98 4.79 5.63
N ALA A 31 -5.49 4.27 4.50
CA ALA A 31 -5.66 2.85 4.16
C ALA A 31 -4.96 1.93 5.18
N ARG A 32 -3.83 2.37 5.76
CA ARG A 32 -3.17 1.67 6.87
C ARG A 32 -4.05 1.61 8.12
N PHE A 33 -4.74 2.69 8.47
CA PHE A 33 -5.67 2.69 9.61
C PHE A 33 -6.88 1.77 9.38
N TRP A 34 -7.40 1.72 8.16
CA TRP A 34 -8.43 0.75 7.77
C TRP A 34 -7.93 -0.70 7.85
N ALA A 35 -6.70 -0.98 7.42
CA ALA A 35 -6.08 -2.30 7.57
C ALA A 35 -5.91 -2.71 9.05
N ILE A 36 -5.50 -1.77 9.92
CA ILE A 36 -5.43 -2.00 11.37
C ILE A 36 -6.81 -2.32 11.92
N SER A 37 -7.82 -1.54 11.54
CA SER A 37 -9.22 -1.75 11.96
C SER A 37 -9.75 -3.12 11.52
N ALA A 38 -9.41 -3.56 10.31
CA ALA A 38 -9.74 -4.88 9.80
C ALA A 38 -9.06 -6.01 10.61
N ALA A 39 -7.76 -5.89 10.89
CA ALA A 39 -7.04 -6.88 11.70
C ALA A 39 -7.61 -6.97 13.13
N VAL A 40 -7.99 -5.83 13.73
CA VAL A 40 -8.70 -5.81 15.02
C VAL A 40 -10.07 -6.51 14.93
N ALA A 41 -10.85 -6.25 13.88
CA ALA A 41 -12.13 -6.91 13.67
C ALA A 41 -11.98 -8.44 13.54
N VAL A 42 -10.98 -8.92 12.79
CA VAL A 42 -10.68 -10.35 12.66
C VAL A 42 -10.26 -10.96 14.01
N LEU A 43 -9.46 -10.26 14.82
CA LEU A 43 -9.09 -10.70 16.16
C LEU A 43 -10.29 -10.83 17.09
N ILE A 44 -11.19 -9.84 17.10
CA ILE A 44 -12.41 -9.86 17.90
C ILE A 44 -13.27 -11.06 17.51
N THR A 45 -13.47 -11.29 16.21
CA THR A 45 -14.19 -12.47 15.69
C THR A 45 -13.54 -13.77 16.14
N GLY A 46 -12.21 -13.87 16.04
CA GLY A 46 -11.47 -15.02 16.55
C GLY A 46 -11.77 -15.26 18.03
N GLY A 47 -11.81 -14.20 18.84
CA GLY A 47 -12.15 -14.26 20.26
C GLY A 47 -13.54 -14.86 20.51
N PHE A 48 -14.55 -14.37 19.81
CA PHE A 48 -15.91 -14.91 19.91
C PHE A 48 -16.00 -16.38 19.48
N ARG A 49 -15.25 -16.80 18.43
CA ARG A 49 -15.18 -18.22 18.02
C ARG A 49 -14.44 -19.10 19.03
N GLY A 50 -13.42 -18.55 19.70
CA GLY A 50 -12.57 -19.29 20.63
C GLY A 50 -13.15 -19.47 22.03
N MET A 51 -14.17 -18.70 22.41
CA MET A 51 -14.77 -18.70 23.74
C MET A 51 -16.19 -19.32 23.69
N PRO A 52 -16.31 -20.66 23.84
CA PRO A 52 -17.62 -21.31 23.84
C PRO A 52 -18.54 -20.73 24.93
N GLY A 53 -19.78 -20.44 24.56
CA GLY A 53 -20.80 -19.85 25.45
C GLY A 53 -20.76 -18.32 25.60
N SER A 54 -19.80 -17.63 24.97
CA SER A 54 -19.68 -16.16 25.09
C SER A 54 -20.68 -15.37 24.22
N ALA A 55 -21.09 -15.93 23.08
CA ALA A 55 -22.01 -15.29 22.14
C ALA A 55 -22.86 -16.34 21.41
N SER A 56 -24.05 -15.92 20.94
CA SER A 56 -24.88 -16.76 20.08
C SER A 56 -24.22 -16.96 18.72
N LEU A 57 -24.51 -18.11 18.08
CA LEU A 57 -23.99 -18.46 16.75
C LEU A 57 -24.20 -17.33 15.73
N ARG A 58 -25.37 -16.70 15.80
CA ARG A 58 -25.80 -15.56 14.99
C ARG A 58 -24.90 -14.33 15.17
N VAL A 59 -24.58 -13.97 16.42
CA VAL A 59 -23.72 -12.82 16.73
C VAL A 59 -22.30 -13.09 16.25
N THR A 60 -21.77 -14.30 16.51
CA THR A 60 -20.44 -14.70 16.03
C THR A 60 -20.35 -14.66 14.50
N ALA A 61 -21.38 -15.13 13.80
CA ALA A 61 -21.45 -15.05 12.33
C ALA A 61 -21.51 -13.61 11.81
N ALA A 62 -22.29 -12.74 12.46
CA ALA A 62 -22.35 -11.32 12.11
C ALA A 62 -21.01 -10.61 12.30
N PHE A 63 -20.28 -10.88 13.39
CA PHE A 63 -18.93 -10.34 13.60
C PHE A 63 -17.92 -10.88 12.59
N GLN A 64 -18.02 -12.16 12.20
CA GLN A 64 -17.18 -12.70 11.14
C GLN A 64 -17.42 -11.99 9.82
N TYR A 65 -18.68 -11.81 9.44
CA TYR A 65 -19.00 -11.05 8.23
C TYR A 65 -18.53 -9.61 8.31
N PHE A 66 -18.69 -8.95 9.46
CA PHE A 66 -18.16 -7.62 9.70
C PHE A 66 -16.64 -7.56 9.49
N ALA A 67 -15.90 -8.50 10.07
CA ALA A 67 -14.45 -8.59 9.90
C ALA A 67 -14.06 -8.74 8.42
N VAL A 68 -14.79 -9.55 7.67
CA VAL A 68 -14.59 -9.75 6.21
C VAL A 68 -14.89 -8.48 5.42
N VAL A 69 -15.96 -7.75 5.73
CA VAL A 69 -16.24 -6.45 5.10
C VAL A 69 -15.11 -5.46 5.41
N MET A 70 -14.62 -5.46 6.64
CA MET A 70 -13.51 -4.58 7.05
C MET A 70 -12.21 -4.89 6.30
N THR A 71 -11.91 -6.15 5.95
CA THR A 71 -10.69 -6.48 5.18
C THR A 71 -10.72 -5.93 3.75
N LEU A 72 -11.88 -5.56 3.19
CA LEU A 72 -11.99 -4.85 1.92
C LEU A 72 -11.66 -3.36 2.00
N THR A 73 -11.88 -2.74 3.15
CA THR A 73 -11.74 -1.28 3.32
C THR A 73 -10.36 -0.73 2.92
N PRO A 74 -9.20 -1.34 3.24
CA PRO A 74 -7.92 -0.84 2.76
C PRO A 74 -7.79 -0.84 1.24
N TYR A 75 -8.31 -1.87 0.56
CA TYR A 75 -8.27 -1.96 -0.90
C TYR A 75 -9.07 -0.84 -1.57
N VAL A 76 -10.30 -0.63 -1.12
CA VAL A 76 -11.18 0.42 -1.65
C VAL A 76 -10.61 1.80 -1.34
N HIS A 77 -9.98 1.97 -0.18
CA HIS A 77 -9.31 3.22 0.16
C HIS A 77 -8.14 3.52 -0.79
N MET A 78 -7.34 2.53 -1.16
CA MET A 78 -6.22 2.71 -2.09
C MET A 78 -6.66 3.14 -3.50
N LEU A 79 -7.83 2.71 -3.95
CA LEU A 79 -8.40 3.17 -5.23
C LEU A 79 -8.72 4.67 -5.23
N GLY A 80 -8.91 5.30 -4.07
CA GLY A 80 -9.19 6.73 -3.91
C GLY A 80 -8.05 7.56 -3.35
N ALA A 81 -6.84 7.01 -3.26
CA ALA A 81 -5.69 7.66 -2.63
C ALA A 81 -5.10 8.76 -3.54
N ARG A 82 -5.85 9.83 -3.77
CA ARG A 82 -5.42 10.99 -4.57
C ARG A 82 -6.00 12.30 -4.02
N ARG A 83 -5.19 13.35 -3.96
CA ARG A 83 -5.61 14.71 -3.57
C ARG A 83 -6.38 15.42 -4.69
N PRO A 84 -7.36 16.28 -4.34
CA PRO A 84 -7.84 16.61 -2.99
C PRO A 84 -8.83 15.59 -2.39
N GLY A 85 -9.30 14.63 -3.19
CA GLY A 85 -10.39 13.71 -2.83
C GLY A 85 -10.14 12.79 -1.63
N VAL A 86 -8.88 12.51 -1.28
CA VAL A 86 -8.51 11.58 -0.19
C VAL A 86 -9.20 11.85 1.14
N ARG A 87 -9.51 13.12 1.49
CA ARG A 87 -10.17 13.44 2.77
C ARG A 87 -11.66 13.09 2.77
N ALA A 88 -12.30 13.22 1.61
CA ALA A 88 -13.72 12.94 1.42
C ALA A 88 -13.97 11.44 1.16
N TRP A 89 -13.00 10.76 0.54
CA TRP A 89 -13.13 9.37 0.10
C TRP A 89 -13.58 8.37 1.19
N PRO A 90 -13.02 8.36 2.42
CA PRO A 90 -13.50 7.47 3.49
C PRO A 90 -15.00 7.64 3.75
N TRP A 91 -15.47 8.88 3.78
CA TRP A 91 -16.83 9.20 4.17
C TRP A 91 -17.86 8.98 3.06
N PHE A 92 -17.50 9.24 1.81
CA PHE A 92 -18.42 9.13 0.68
C PHE A 92 -18.40 7.77 -0.02
N VAL A 93 -17.30 7.02 0.07
CA VAL A 93 -17.16 5.74 -0.62
C VAL A 93 -17.03 4.59 0.36
N VAL A 94 -16.06 4.65 1.29
CA VAL A 94 -15.76 3.52 2.17
C VAL A 94 -16.88 3.29 3.20
N CYS A 95 -17.33 4.31 3.91
CA CYS A 95 -18.38 4.19 4.92
C CYS A 95 -19.72 3.70 4.31
N PRO A 96 -20.25 4.28 3.21
CA PRO A 96 -21.46 3.77 2.58
C PRO A 96 -21.31 2.34 2.07
N LEU A 97 -20.15 1.99 1.50
CA LEU A 97 -19.88 0.61 1.08
C LEU A 97 -19.96 -0.35 2.28
N VAL A 98 -19.33 -0.03 3.41
CA VAL A 98 -19.40 -0.85 4.63
C VAL A 98 -20.85 -0.97 5.10
N LEU A 99 -21.61 0.12 5.16
CA LEU A 99 -23.02 0.09 5.57
C LEU A 99 -23.89 -0.78 4.65
N VAL A 100 -23.73 -0.62 3.34
CA VAL A 100 -24.48 -1.40 2.34
C VAL A 100 -24.12 -2.88 2.41
N LEU A 101 -22.84 -3.20 2.53
CA LEU A 101 -22.40 -4.59 2.66
C LEU A 101 -22.85 -5.20 3.98
N LEU A 102 -22.90 -4.45 5.09
CA LEU A 102 -23.36 -4.97 6.38
C LEU A 102 -24.88 -5.11 6.50
N TRP A 103 -25.65 -4.48 5.62
CA TRP A 103 -27.11 -4.46 5.69
C TRP A 103 -27.76 -5.86 5.81
N PRO A 104 -27.35 -6.89 5.04
CA PRO A 104 -27.92 -8.23 5.17
C PRO A 104 -27.76 -8.80 6.58
N ALA A 105 -26.59 -8.65 7.20
CA ALA A 105 -26.36 -9.15 8.56
C ALA A 105 -27.20 -8.39 9.60
N VAL A 106 -27.28 -7.06 9.48
CA VAL A 106 -28.13 -6.24 10.37
C VAL A 106 -29.59 -6.67 10.26
N SER A 107 -30.10 -6.87 9.03
CA SER A 107 -31.49 -7.28 8.82
C SER A 107 -31.82 -8.64 9.45
N GLN A 108 -30.91 -9.62 9.34
CA GLN A 108 -31.07 -10.94 9.95
C GLN A 108 -31.01 -10.88 11.48
N LEU A 109 -30.12 -10.04 12.04
CA LEU A 109 -30.06 -9.81 13.49
C LEU A 109 -31.38 -9.22 14.02
N THR A 110 -31.99 -8.27 13.29
CA THR A 110 -33.24 -7.61 13.73
C THR A 110 -34.49 -8.47 13.60
N THR A 111 -34.50 -9.45 12.69
CA THR A 111 -35.71 -10.24 12.39
C THR A 111 -36.00 -11.30 13.47
N GLY A 112 -35.05 -11.57 14.38
CA GLY A 112 -35.28 -12.28 15.65
C GLY A 112 -35.76 -13.74 15.56
N ARG A 113 -35.86 -14.33 14.36
CA ARG A 113 -36.61 -15.58 14.14
C ARG A 113 -35.79 -16.87 14.08
N SER A 114 -34.47 -16.85 14.23
CA SER A 114 -33.69 -18.08 14.21
C SER A 114 -32.32 -17.99 14.88
N ASP A 115 -31.89 -19.08 15.50
CA ASP A 115 -30.51 -19.27 16.00
C ASP A 115 -29.53 -19.74 14.91
N PHE A 116 -29.93 -19.62 13.65
CA PHE A 116 -29.08 -19.93 12.51
C PHE A 116 -27.97 -18.87 12.34
N PRO A 117 -26.80 -19.28 11.81
CA PRO A 117 -25.74 -18.34 11.45
C PRO A 117 -26.24 -17.36 10.38
N VAL A 118 -25.61 -16.18 10.31
CA VAL A 118 -25.89 -15.21 9.25
C VAL A 118 -25.45 -15.80 7.91
N GLU A 119 -26.39 -15.94 6.98
CA GLU A 119 -26.13 -16.44 5.63
C GLU A 119 -26.08 -15.28 4.64
N ILE A 120 -25.01 -15.19 3.85
CA ILE A 120 -24.85 -14.16 2.84
C ILE A 120 -25.36 -14.69 1.50
N PRO A 121 -26.27 -13.98 0.83
CA PRO A 121 -26.77 -14.41 -0.47
C PRO A 121 -25.68 -14.31 -1.55
N SER A 122 -25.68 -15.28 -2.48
CA SER A 122 -24.71 -15.37 -3.59
C SER A 122 -24.42 -14.05 -4.34
N PRO A 123 -25.42 -13.22 -4.70
CA PRO A 123 -25.16 -11.92 -5.34
C PRO A 123 -24.23 -10.99 -4.55
N THR A 124 -24.33 -10.98 -3.22
CA THR A 124 -23.47 -10.17 -2.35
C THR A 124 -22.04 -10.72 -2.32
N VAL A 125 -21.88 -12.05 -2.37
CA VAL A 125 -20.57 -12.70 -2.48
C VAL A 125 -19.88 -12.30 -3.79
N PHE A 126 -20.59 -12.29 -4.92
CA PHE A 126 -20.02 -11.82 -6.20
C PHE A 126 -19.59 -10.35 -6.15
N GLY A 127 -20.40 -9.48 -5.53
CA GLY A 127 -20.03 -8.08 -5.30
C GLY A 127 -18.75 -7.94 -4.47
N PHE A 128 -18.62 -8.75 -3.42
CA PHE A 128 -17.42 -8.81 -2.59
C PHE A 128 -16.18 -9.23 -3.39
N LEU A 129 -16.30 -10.32 -4.16
CA LEU A 129 -15.19 -10.84 -4.98
C LEU A 129 -14.77 -9.85 -6.06
N LEU A 130 -15.72 -9.11 -6.65
CA LEU A 130 -15.40 -8.05 -7.62
C LEU A 130 -14.58 -6.92 -6.96
N VAL A 131 -14.97 -6.46 -5.78
CA VAL A 131 -14.22 -5.42 -5.05
C VAL A 131 -12.83 -5.92 -4.68
N LEU A 132 -12.72 -7.17 -4.23
CA LEU A 132 -11.44 -7.79 -3.91
C LEU A 132 -10.54 -7.91 -5.14
N LEU A 133 -11.12 -8.31 -6.29
CA LEU A 133 -10.40 -8.41 -7.56
C LEU A 133 -9.93 -7.04 -8.05
N MET A 134 -10.76 -6.00 -7.95
CA MET A 134 -10.36 -4.63 -8.34
C MET A 134 -9.24 -4.10 -7.44
N GLY A 135 -9.33 -4.36 -6.13
CA GLY A 135 -8.32 -3.95 -5.16
C GLY A 135 -6.97 -4.64 -5.34
N THR A 136 -7.00 -5.97 -5.50
CA THR A 136 -5.81 -6.80 -5.69
C THR A 136 -5.22 -6.65 -7.08
N GLY A 137 -6.09 -6.48 -8.08
CA GLY A 137 -5.72 -6.27 -9.47
C GLY A 137 -4.85 -5.04 -9.68
N ASN A 138 -5.00 -4.03 -8.82
CA ASN A 138 -4.14 -2.85 -8.81
C ASN A 138 -2.66 -3.19 -8.50
N TYR A 139 -2.35 -4.31 -7.86
CA TYR A 139 -1.00 -4.69 -7.49
C TYR A 139 -0.35 -5.73 -8.41
N PHE A 140 -1.06 -6.25 -9.42
CA PHE A 140 -0.46 -7.17 -10.39
C PHE A 140 0.68 -6.51 -11.16
N GLY A 141 1.85 -7.16 -11.18
CA GLY A 141 3.04 -6.63 -11.85
C GLY A 141 3.90 -5.70 -10.97
N THR A 142 3.55 -5.55 -9.69
CA THR A 142 4.41 -4.90 -8.68
C THR A 142 5.18 -5.93 -7.86
N SER A 143 6.14 -5.49 -7.04
CA SER A 143 6.81 -6.36 -6.06
C SER A 143 5.84 -6.95 -5.02
N LEU A 144 4.67 -6.33 -4.84
CA LEU A 144 3.63 -6.74 -3.90
C LEU A 144 2.58 -7.68 -4.52
N THR A 145 2.79 -8.18 -5.75
CA THR A 145 1.83 -9.09 -6.40
C THR A 145 1.52 -10.30 -5.51
N SER A 146 2.54 -11.02 -5.05
CA SER A 146 2.40 -12.22 -4.22
C SER A 146 1.75 -11.92 -2.86
N ALA A 147 2.11 -10.80 -2.23
CA ALA A 147 1.50 -10.36 -0.97
C ALA A 147 0.00 -10.07 -1.17
N SER A 148 -0.35 -9.34 -2.23
CA SER A 148 -1.74 -8.98 -2.53
C SER A 148 -2.61 -10.21 -2.81
N LEU A 149 -2.10 -11.19 -3.57
CA LEU A 149 -2.77 -12.47 -3.84
C LEU A 149 -2.96 -13.32 -2.59
N ALA A 150 -1.93 -13.43 -1.74
CA ALA A 150 -2.04 -14.16 -0.48
C ALA A 150 -3.08 -13.52 0.46
N ALA A 151 -3.11 -12.19 0.56
CA ALA A 151 -4.10 -11.46 1.35
C ALA A 151 -5.52 -11.61 0.78
N ALA A 152 -5.66 -11.65 -0.54
CA ALA A 152 -6.93 -11.91 -1.22
C ALA A 152 -7.45 -13.31 -0.92
N ALA A 153 -6.61 -14.33 -1.11
CA ALA A 153 -6.94 -15.71 -0.81
C ALA A 153 -7.32 -15.88 0.67
N GLY A 154 -6.54 -15.28 1.57
CA GLY A 154 -6.84 -15.29 3.00
C GLY A 154 -8.18 -14.63 3.32
N THR A 155 -8.47 -13.48 2.72
CA THR A 155 -9.77 -12.79 2.88
C THR A 155 -10.94 -13.64 2.38
N THR A 156 -10.80 -14.30 1.22
CA THR A 156 -11.80 -15.23 0.69
C THR A 156 -12.02 -16.41 1.63
N LEU A 157 -10.96 -16.99 2.21
CA LEU A 157 -11.10 -18.08 3.18
C LEU A 157 -11.82 -17.66 4.47
N VAL A 158 -11.64 -16.42 4.93
CA VAL A 158 -12.39 -15.87 6.09
C VAL A 158 -13.87 -15.65 5.71
N LEU A 159 -14.17 -15.30 4.45
CA LEU A 159 -15.53 -15.14 3.94
C LEU A 159 -16.28 -16.47 3.84
N LEU A 160 -15.64 -17.55 3.37
CA LEU A 160 -16.32 -18.80 2.99
C LEU A 160 -17.32 -19.33 4.04
N PRO A 161 -17.01 -19.40 5.35
CA PRO A 161 -17.96 -19.92 6.35
C PRO A 161 -19.22 -19.07 6.56
N THR A 162 -19.26 -17.86 6.00
CA THR A 162 -20.45 -16.97 6.03
C THR A 162 -21.28 -17.06 4.74
N THR A 163 -20.88 -17.90 3.80
CA THR A 163 -21.58 -18.14 2.53
C THR A 163 -22.35 -19.46 2.56
N GLU A 164 -23.31 -19.63 1.66
CA GLU A 164 -24.04 -20.89 1.48
C GLU A 164 -23.15 -22.07 1.02
N TRP A 165 -21.91 -21.80 0.60
CA TRP A 165 -20.99 -22.82 0.06
C TRP A 165 -20.23 -23.60 1.13
N MET A 166 -20.22 -23.13 2.38
CA MET A 166 -19.47 -23.75 3.46
C MET A 166 -20.17 -23.58 4.80
N SER A 167 -20.31 -24.67 5.56
CA SER A 167 -20.87 -24.62 6.91
C SER A 167 -20.06 -23.70 7.82
N PHE A 168 -20.76 -22.89 8.62
CA PHE A 168 -20.15 -21.98 9.58
C PHE A 168 -19.31 -22.69 10.66
N GLU A 169 -19.62 -23.95 10.96
CA GLU A 169 -18.89 -24.79 11.92
C GLU A 169 -17.49 -25.17 11.43
N ASN A 170 -17.18 -24.88 10.16
CA ASN A 170 -15.87 -25.13 9.58
C ASN A 170 -14.82 -24.12 10.08
N ASP A 171 -14.17 -24.47 11.19
CA ASP A 171 -13.14 -23.65 11.83
C ASP A 171 -11.81 -23.54 11.06
N TRP A 172 -11.51 -24.50 10.17
CA TRP A 172 -10.20 -24.52 9.51
C TRP A 172 -10.09 -23.38 8.49
N ALA A 173 -11.17 -23.05 7.79
CA ALA A 173 -11.16 -22.00 6.77
C ALA A 173 -10.84 -20.63 7.36
N PHE A 174 -11.48 -20.28 8.49
CA PHE A 174 -11.18 -19.03 9.20
C PHE A 174 -9.71 -18.95 9.64
N SER A 175 -9.19 -20.04 10.21
CA SER A 175 -7.81 -20.11 10.70
C SER A 175 -6.79 -20.05 9.57
N ALA A 176 -7.02 -20.81 8.50
CA ALA A 176 -6.19 -20.79 7.29
C ALA A 176 -6.20 -19.41 6.63
N GLY A 177 -7.37 -18.75 6.59
CA GLY A 177 -7.49 -17.38 6.12
C GLY A 177 -6.65 -16.39 6.92
N CYS A 178 -6.69 -16.47 8.26
CA CYS A 178 -5.85 -15.65 9.13
C CYS A 178 -4.35 -15.90 8.90
N VAL A 179 -3.94 -17.17 8.72
CA VAL A 179 -2.55 -17.53 8.43
C VAL A 179 -2.11 -16.95 7.08
N LEU A 180 -2.94 -17.04 6.03
CA LEU A 180 -2.61 -16.47 4.72
C LEU A 180 -2.50 -14.94 4.74
N ILE A 181 -3.37 -14.25 5.48
CA ILE A 181 -3.26 -12.80 5.67
C ILE A 181 -1.96 -12.45 6.42
N ALA A 182 -1.58 -13.22 7.44
CA ALA A 182 -0.30 -13.03 8.13
C ALA A 182 0.90 -13.32 7.23
N PHE A 183 0.82 -14.39 6.42
CA PHE A 183 1.83 -14.74 5.43
C PHE A 183 2.01 -13.61 4.40
N ALA A 184 0.93 -13.00 3.92
CA ALA A 184 0.99 -11.81 3.05
C ALA A 184 1.82 -10.68 3.69
N GLY A 185 1.68 -10.45 5.00
CA GLY A 185 2.48 -9.47 5.73
C GLY A 185 3.98 -9.80 5.81
N THR A 186 4.37 -11.07 5.67
CA THR A 186 5.79 -11.49 5.60
C THR A 186 6.41 -11.24 4.23
N LEU A 187 5.59 -11.24 3.17
CA LEU A 187 6.01 -11.00 1.80
C LEU A 187 6.26 -9.51 1.50
N ILE A 188 5.83 -8.61 2.39
CA ILE A 188 6.12 -7.18 2.27
C ILE A 188 7.63 -6.95 2.48
N PRO A 189 8.34 -6.31 1.53
CA PRO A 189 9.78 -6.16 1.61
C PRO A 189 10.23 -5.39 2.86
N GLN A 190 11.39 -5.77 3.43
CA GLN A 190 11.86 -5.22 4.71
C GLN A 190 12.14 -3.71 4.68
N HIS A 191 12.54 -3.17 3.52
CA HIS A 191 12.81 -1.73 3.35
C HIS A 191 11.55 -0.86 3.55
N PHE A 192 10.34 -1.43 3.48
CA PHE A 192 9.10 -0.73 3.85
C PHE A 192 8.98 -0.44 5.36
N PHE A 193 9.72 -1.18 6.20
CA PHE A 193 9.67 -1.09 7.66
C PHE A 193 10.90 -0.37 8.24
N VAL A 194 12.08 -0.69 7.70
CA VAL A 194 13.35 -0.12 8.14
C VAL A 194 13.64 1.11 7.29
N ARG A 195 13.45 2.31 7.86
CA ARG A 195 14.09 3.48 7.29
C ARG A 195 15.32 3.83 8.12
N HIS A 196 16.45 3.96 7.43
CA HIS A 196 17.65 4.53 7.98
C HIS A 196 17.28 5.81 8.72
N PRO A 197 17.48 5.88 10.05
CA PRO A 197 17.39 7.16 10.73
C PRO A 197 18.29 8.11 9.97
N GLU A 198 17.79 9.33 9.80
CA GLU A 198 18.56 10.48 9.34
C GLU A 198 20.02 10.29 9.76
N LYS A 199 20.94 10.44 8.81
CA LYS A 199 22.21 11.05 9.16
C LYS A 199 21.83 12.40 9.76
N SER A 200 21.51 12.40 11.07
CA SER A 200 21.30 13.60 11.84
C SER A 200 22.51 14.44 11.51
N ALA A 201 22.24 15.59 10.92
CA ALA A 201 23.20 16.65 10.68
C ALA A 201 23.65 17.26 12.02
N ASP A 202 24.03 16.40 12.97
CA ASP A 202 24.70 16.74 14.23
C ASP A 202 26.19 17.00 14.00
N SER A 203 26.58 17.32 12.76
CA SER A 203 27.87 17.97 12.46
C SER A 203 27.82 19.48 12.76
N THR A 204 27.08 19.89 13.80
CA THR A 204 27.07 21.27 14.31
C THR A 204 27.31 21.27 15.83
N ALA A 205 28.45 20.71 16.22
CA ALA A 205 29.22 21.03 17.44
C ALA A 205 30.50 20.17 17.38
N GLU A 206 31.50 20.48 16.54
CA GLU A 206 32.48 21.54 16.82
C GLU A 206 32.38 22.11 18.24
N ASP A 207 32.66 21.25 19.22
CA ASP A 207 33.28 21.70 20.47
C ASP A 207 34.79 21.45 20.32
N GLY A 208 35.54 22.54 20.28
CA GLY A 208 36.95 22.56 19.92
C GLY A 208 37.82 21.81 20.93
N THR A 209 38.52 20.77 20.48
CA THR A 209 39.78 20.36 21.12
C THR A 209 40.80 20.09 20.03
N ILE A 210 41.65 21.08 19.82
CA ILE A 210 42.84 21.01 18.97
C ILE A 210 43.83 20.05 19.62
N ILE A 211 43.91 18.81 19.13
CA ILE A 211 45.11 17.99 19.30
C ILE A 211 45.77 17.85 17.93
N ALA A 212 46.89 18.56 17.79
CA ALA A 212 47.81 18.43 16.68
C ALA A 212 48.39 17.01 16.66
N GLY A 213 48.05 16.23 15.64
CA GLY A 213 48.51 14.85 15.51
C GLY A 213 48.39 14.31 14.09
N THR A 214 49.45 14.50 13.31
CA THR A 214 49.93 13.63 12.22
C THR A 214 48.96 13.29 11.10
N ARG A 215 49.05 14.12 10.05
CA ARG A 215 48.46 13.99 8.71
C ARG A 215 48.90 12.67 8.03
N ARG A 216 48.00 11.69 7.96
CA ARG A 216 48.11 10.56 7.01
C ARG A 216 47.27 10.90 5.78
N THR A 217 47.95 11.21 4.69
CA THR A 217 47.42 11.25 3.33
C THR A 217 47.02 9.84 2.90
N GLY A 218 45.80 9.43 3.23
CA GLY A 218 45.13 8.28 2.63
C GLY A 218 43.92 8.80 1.88
N GLU A 219 43.73 8.33 0.65
CA GLU A 219 42.64 8.66 -0.26
C GLU A 219 41.32 8.92 0.46
N SER A 220 40.94 10.19 0.47
CA SER A 220 39.59 10.61 0.78
C SER A 220 38.71 10.11 -0.36
N GLU A 221 38.17 8.89 -0.24
CA GLU A 221 36.94 8.51 -0.93
C GLU A 221 35.94 9.62 -0.62
N ALA A 222 35.75 10.52 -1.59
CA ALA A 222 34.74 11.56 -1.49
C ALA A 222 33.44 10.86 -1.12
N PRO A 223 32.74 11.29 -0.05
CA PRO A 223 31.48 10.68 0.34
C PRO A 223 30.62 10.71 -0.91
N THR A 224 30.32 9.53 -1.45
CA THR A 224 29.46 9.35 -2.60
C THR A 224 28.19 10.11 -2.27
N GLU A 225 28.02 11.28 -2.91
CA GLU A 225 26.82 12.07 -2.75
C GLU A 225 25.65 11.12 -2.94
N PRO A 226 24.62 11.16 -2.08
CA PRO A 226 23.46 10.32 -2.26
C PRO A 226 22.89 10.63 -3.64
N THR A 227 23.21 9.77 -4.61
CA THR A 227 22.78 9.88 -5.99
C THR A 227 21.27 9.83 -5.91
N GLY A 228 20.63 10.99 -6.05
CA GLY A 228 19.20 11.14 -5.87
C GLY A 228 18.46 10.17 -6.79
N ASP A 229 17.96 9.08 -6.22
CA ASP A 229 17.53 7.95 -7.02
C ASP A 229 16.05 8.09 -7.34
N ALA A 230 15.78 8.89 -8.37
CA ALA A 230 14.44 9.06 -8.91
C ALA A 230 13.83 7.71 -9.31
N GLN A 231 14.63 6.67 -9.60
CA GLN A 231 14.13 5.33 -9.87
C GLN A 231 13.62 4.65 -8.60
N LEU A 232 14.34 4.75 -7.47
CA LEU A 232 13.86 4.23 -6.19
C LEU A 232 12.59 4.96 -5.73
N LEU A 233 12.54 6.29 -5.86
CA LEU A 233 11.33 7.06 -5.58
C LEU A 233 10.14 6.54 -6.41
N TRP A 234 10.38 6.24 -7.69
CA TRP A 234 9.36 5.74 -8.59
C TRP A 234 8.92 4.31 -8.26
N ALA A 235 9.86 3.42 -7.96
CA ALA A 235 9.60 2.04 -7.58
C ALA A 235 8.77 1.97 -6.29
N ASP A 236 9.16 2.72 -5.26
CA ASP A 236 8.43 2.77 -3.98
C ASP A 236 7.04 3.39 -4.16
N PHE A 237 6.91 4.45 -4.98
CA PHE A 237 5.60 5.00 -5.32
C PHE A 237 4.71 3.95 -6.00
N ARG A 238 5.22 3.26 -7.02
CA ARG A 238 4.48 2.21 -7.74
C ARG A 238 4.05 1.10 -6.79
N ASP A 239 4.95 0.64 -5.93
CA ASP A 239 4.66 -0.48 -5.06
C ASP A 239 3.66 -0.09 -3.96
N VAL A 240 3.67 1.16 -3.46
CA VAL A 240 2.66 1.65 -2.51
C VAL A 240 1.29 1.80 -3.18
N TYR A 241 1.21 2.43 -4.34
CA TYR A 241 -0.05 2.83 -4.97
C TYR A 241 -0.60 1.85 -6.00
N GLY A 242 0.20 0.87 -6.42
CA GLY A 242 -0.14 -0.09 -7.46
C GLY A 242 0.01 0.45 -8.89
N MET A 243 -0.14 -0.47 -9.83
CA MET A 243 0.06 -0.28 -11.26
C MET A 243 -0.88 0.71 -11.92
N VAL A 244 -2.15 0.77 -11.51
CA VAL A 244 -3.12 1.66 -12.16
C VAL A 244 -2.74 3.12 -11.93
N TRP A 245 -2.34 3.45 -10.71
CA TRP A 245 -1.88 4.80 -10.37
C TRP A 245 -0.50 5.09 -10.95
N ALA A 246 0.43 4.14 -10.89
CA ALA A 246 1.74 4.28 -11.52
C ALA A 246 1.60 4.58 -13.02
N LYS A 247 0.82 3.81 -13.77
CA LYS A 247 0.59 4.07 -15.19
C LYS A 247 0.03 5.47 -15.45
N ARG A 248 -0.98 5.91 -14.68
CA ARG A 248 -1.55 7.26 -14.81
C ARG A 248 -0.53 8.37 -14.56
N VAL A 249 0.37 8.19 -13.60
CA VAL A 249 1.44 9.16 -13.34
C VAL A 249 2.46 9.16 -14.47
N ALA A 250 2.89 7.98 -14.92
CA ALA A 250 3.80 7.81 -16.06
C ALA A 250 3.26 8.49 -17.32
N ASP A 251 1.99 8.26 -17.66
CA ASP A 251 1.33 8.90 -18.81
C ASP A 251 1.35 10.43 -18.70
N ARG A 252 1.12 10.98 -17.51
CA ARG A 252 1.17 12.43 -17.28
C ARG A 252 2.58 12.98 -17.42
N VAL A 253 3.59 12.33 -16.87
CA VAL A 253 5.00 12.73 -17.04
C VAL A 253 5.40 12.65 -18.51
N ASN A 254 4.98 11.61 -19.23
CA ASN A 254 5.29 11.43 -20.65
C ASN A 254 4.61 12.46 -21.55
N GLN A 255 3.45 13.02 -21.16
CA GLN A 255 2.85 14.17 -21.85
C GLN A 255 3.77 15.41 -21.80
N PHE A 256 4.42 15.68 -20.67
CA PHE A 256 5.43 16.75 -20.58
C PHE A 256 6.67 16.40 -21.39
N ALA A 257 7.15 15.16 -21.26
CA ALA A 257 8.33 14.67 -21.99
C ALA A 257 8.17 14.79 -23.51
N GLN A 258 6.94 14.61 -24.03
CA GLN A 258 6.63 14.81 -25.44
C GLN A 258 6.62 16.29 -25.82
N ARG A 259 5.97 17.16 -25.04
CA ARG A 259 5.90 18.60 -25.32
C ARG A 259 7.26 19.28 -25.30
N GLU A 260 8.13 18.84 -24.41
CA GLU A 260 9.46 19.42 -24.19
C GLU A 260 10.57 18.63 -24.90
N ASN A 261 10.23 17.65 -25.74
CA ASN A 261 11.17 16.81 -26.49
C ASN A 261 12.29 16.18 -25.62
N TRP A 262 11.95 15.65 -24.43
CA TRP A 262 12.94 14.96 -23.62
C TRP A 262 13.40 13.65 -24.27
N ASN A 263 14.68 13.34 -24.11
CA ASN A 263 15.31 12.08 -24.55
C ASN A 263 14.98 10.87 -23.67
N VAL A 264 14.17 11.05 -22.62
CA VAL A 264 13.74 10.00 -21.71
C VAL A 264 12.20 9.92 -21.64
N ARG A 265 11.70 8.75 -21.26
CA ARG A 265 10.30 8.48 -20.96
C ARG A 265 10.21 7.74 -19.63
N LEU A 266 9.14 7.97 -18.88
CA LEU A 266 8.87 7.23 -17.65
C LEU A 266 8.03 6.01 -18.00
N SER A 267 8.60 4.82 -17.83
CA SER A 267 7.89 3.55 -17.92
C SER A 267 7.39 3.10 -16.54
N VAL A 268 6.69 1.97 -16.49
CA VAL A 268 6.30 1.33 -15.22
C VAL A 268 7.52 0.92 -14.39
N PHE A 269 8.64 0.58 -15.03
CA PHE A 269 9.85 0.09 -14.36
C PHE A 269 10.87 1.18 -14.04
N GLY A 270 10.66 2.40 -14.55
CA GLY A 270 11.59 3.51 -14.35
C GLY A 270 11.77 4.35 -15.60
N PHE A 271 12.73 5.26 -15.57
CA PHE A 271 13.09 6.07 -16.73
C PHE A 271 13.82 5.21 -17.78
N VAL A 272 13.36 5.29 -19.02
CA VAL A 272 13.90 4.59 -20.20
C VAL A 272 14.20 5.59 -21.30
N ALA A 273 15.13 5.27 -22.20
CA ALA A 273 15.49 6.17 -23.30
C ALA A 273 14.35 6.27 -24.32
N ALA A 274 14.05 7.47 -24.80
CA ALA A 274 12.95 7.70 -25.73
C ALA A 274 13.14 6.98 -27.09
N SER A 275 14.40 6.75 -27.50
CA SER A 275 14.75 5.95 -28.68
C SER A 275 14.27 4.51 -28.55
N GLN A 276 14.48 3.88 -27.38
CA GLN A 276 14.13 2.49 -27.11
C GLN A 276 12.60 2.25 -27.08
N CYS A 277 11.82 3.25 -26.64
CA CYS A 277 10.36 3.15 -26.64
C CYS A 277 9.74 3.07 -28.04
N ARG A 278 10.39 3.60 -29.09
CA ARG A 278 9.84 3.56 -30.47
C ARG A 278 10.01 2.19 -31.11
N GLU A 279 11.10 1.50 -30.79
CA GLU A 279 11.46 0.22 -31.40
C GLU A 279 10.65 -0.95 -30.84
N THR A 280 10.21 -0.85 -29.58
CA THR A 280 9.45 -1.88 -28.87
C THR A 280 7.93 -1.83 -29.08
N ALA A 281 7.41 -0.88 -29.85
CA ALA A 281 5.96 -0.79 -30.12
C ALA A 281 5.39 -2.01 -30.88
N GLY A 282 6.23 -2.92 -31.39
CA GLY A 282 5.83 -4.14 -32.08
C GLY A 282 6.52 -5.44 -31.62
N ALA A 283 7.39 -5.39 -30.61
CA ALA A 283 8.09 -6.57 -30.09
C ALA A 283 7.66 -6.82 -28.64
N ASP A 284 7.49 -8.11 -28.29
CA ASP A 284 7.16 -8.55 -26.93
C ASP A 284 7.96 -7.76 -25.90
N SER A 285 7.27 -7.30 -24.85
CA SER A 285 7.73 -6.33 -23.84
C SER A 285 8.88 -6.85 -22.95
N ALA A 286 9.96 -7.31 -23.56
CA ALA A 286 11.21 -7.64 -22.90
C ALA A 286 11.74 -6.39 -22.18
N GLU A 287 12.25 -6.61 -20.97
CA GLU A 287 12.72 -5.58 -20.05
C GLU A 287 13.64 -4.57 -20.75
N LEU A 288 13.11 -3.38 -21.00
CA LEU A 288 13.91 -2.27 -21.51
C LEU A 288 14.89 -1.83 -20.42
N PRO A 289 16.19 -1.67 -20.73
CA PRO A 289 17.18 -1.26 -19.75
C PRO A 289 16.86 0.14 -19.22
N CYS A 290 16.89 0.31 -17.90
CA CYS A 290 16.71 1.61 -17.26
C CYS A 290 17.90 2.54 -17.59
N VAL A 291 17.60 3.82 -17.78
CA VAL A 291 18.61 4.87 -18.00
C VAL A 291 19.33 5.15 -16.68
N PRO A 292 20.67 5.19 -16.63
CA PRO A 292 21.41 5.55 -15.42
C PRO A 292 20.93 6.87 -14.82
N SER A 293 20.89 6.98 -13.48
CA SER A 293 20.35 8.17 -12.80
C SER A 293 21.08 9.47 -13.14
N SER A 294 22.35 9.40 -13.57
CA SER A 294 23.13 10.54 -14.07
C SER A 294 22.58 11.14 -15.36
N ASP A 295 21.90 10.34 -16.17
CA ASP A 295 21.48 10.70 -17.52
C ASP A 295 20.01 11.17 -17.54
N ILE A 296 19.31 11.08 -16.40
CA ILE A 296 17.95 11.56 -16.25
C ILE A 296 17.98 13.09 -16.13
N PRO A 297 17.38 13.84 -17.06
CA PRO A 297 17.36 15.29 -16.98
C PRO A 297 16.69 15.76 -15.69
N GLU A 298 17.31 16.71 -14.98
CA GLU A 298 16.80 17.23 -13.71
C GLU A 298 15.38 17.79 -13.83
N ARG A 299 15.06 18.40 -14.99
CA ARG A 299 13.71 18.88 -15.31
C ARG A 299 12.66 17.75 -15.29
N SER A 300 13.01 16.56 -15.79
CA SER A 300 12.13 15.38 -15.76
C SER A 300 11.83 14.95 -14.32
N VAL A 301 12.84 14.96 -13.45
CA VAL A 301 12.71 14.64 -12.02
C VAL A 301 11.82 15.66 -11.31
N ARG A 302 12.00 16.97 -11.60
CA ARG A 302 11.14 18.03 -11.05
C ARG A 302 9.67 17.86 -11.45
N VAL A 303 9.39 17.54 -12.71
CA VAL A 303 8.02 17.27 -13.17
C VAL A 303 7.44 16.02 -12.52
N LEU A 304 8.22 14.93 -12.39
CA LEU A 304 7.79 13.74 -11.66
C LEU A 304 7.38 14.12 -10.22
N CYS A 305 8.24 14.83 -9.49
CA CYS A 305 7.96 15.28 -8.13
C CYS A 305 6.69 16.14 -8.06
N TRP A 306 6.51 17.05 -9.02
CA TRP A 306 5.30 17.88 -9.12
C TRP A 306 4.03 17.04 -9.30
N VAL A 307 4.04 16.03 -10.19
CA VAL A 307 2.90 15.12 -10.37
C VAL A 307 2.66 14.29 -9.10
N LEU A 308 3.73 13.80 -8.46
CA LEU A 308 3.67 12.97 -7.25
C LEU A 308 3.13 13.72 -6.03
N ARG A 309 3.25 15.05 -5.94
CA ARG A 309 2.68 15.87 -4.84
C ARG A 309 1.16 15.70 -4.64
N ARG A 310 0.45 15.13 -5.63
CA ARG A 310 -0.96 14.76 -5.52
C ARG A 310 -1.20 13.51 -4.66
N PHE A 311 -0.15 12.75 -4.37
CA PHE A 311 -0.18 11.46 -3.68
C PHE A 311 0.71 11.50 -2.43
N VAL A 312 1.87 12.12 -2.50
CA VAL A 312 2.87 12.11 -1.44
C VAL A 312 3.19 13.53 -0.97
N ASP A 313 3.51 13.70 0.31
CA ASP A 313 3.96 14.96 0.87
C ASP A 313 5.45 15.21 0.58
N PRO A 314 5.92 16.47 0.67
CA PRO A 314 7.34 16.79 0.49
C PRO A 314 8.31 15.95 1.34
N PRO A 315 8.03 15.61 2.62
CA PRO A 315 8.91 14.76 3.41
C PRO A 315 9.09 13.35 2.84
N PHE A 316 8.12 12.83 2.07
CA PHE A 316 8.28 11.55 1.38
C PHE A 316 9.31 11.67 0.24
N ILE A 317 9.20 12.71 -0.59
CA ILE A 317 10.11 12.94 -1.72
C ILE A 317 11.53 13.25 -1.24
N ALA A 318 11.65 14.04 -0.16
CA ALA A 318 12.91 14.43 0.46
C ALA A 318 13.78 13.24 0.91
N GLN A 319 13.18 12.06 1.06
CA GLN A 319 13.90 10.85 1.45
C GLN A 319 14.70 10.22 0.30
N TYR A 320 14.40 10.59 -0.95
CA TYR A 320 15.03 10.04 -2.15
C TYR A 320 15.85 11.10 -2.89
N LEU A 321 15.43 12.37 -2.78
CA LEU A 321 16.01 13.47 -3.53
C LEU A 321 16.29 14.65 -2.59
N PRO A 322 17.43 15.35 -2.71
CA PRO A 322 17.79 16.46 -1.84
C PRO A 322 16.79 17.62 -1.96
N VAL A 323 16.31 18.13 -0.80
CA VAL A 323 15.23 19.12 -0.70
C VAL A 323 15.53 20.40 -1.50
N ASP A 324 16.80 20.81 -1.52
CA ASP A 324 17.26 22.05 -2.15
C ASP A 324 16.97 22.07 -3.65
N ARG A 325 16.87 20.91 -4.31
CA ARG A 325 16.54 20.80 -5.74
C ARG A 325 15.05 21.07 -6.05
N PHE A 326 14.19 21.18 -5.03
CA PHE A 326 12.73 21.28 -5.19
C PHE A 326 12.10 22.45 -4.46
N ALA A 327 12.92 23.30 -3.84
CA ALA A 327 12.50 24.64 -3.46
C ALA A 327 12.20 25.39 -4.77
N VAL A 328 10.95 25.28 -5.24
CA VAL A 328 10.45 26.11 -6.33
C VAL A 328 10.56 27.53 -5.81
N ASP A 329 11.46 28.29 -6.42
CA ASP A 329 11.58 29.72 -6.15
C ASP A 329 10.15 30.28 -6.25
N PRO A 330 9.62 30.93 -5.20
CA PRO A 330 8.27 31.49 -5.23
C PRO A 330 8.01 32.37 -6.46
N ALA A 331 9.06 32.94 -7.08
CA ALA A 331 8.98 33.66 -8.35
C ALA A 331 8.57 32.80 -9.56
N ASP A 332 8.87 31.50 -9.56
CA ASP A 332 8.66 30.61 -10.72
C ASP A 332 7.26 29.96 -10.74
N ARG A 333 6.41 30.30 -9.76
CA ARG A 333 5.02 29.79 -9.68
C ARG A 333 4.11 30.34 -10.78
N SER A 334 4.49 31.40 -11.48
CA SER A 334 3.71 31.99 -12.58
C SER A 334 3.95 31.31 -13.94
N ALA A 335 4.96 30.45 -14.06
CA ALA A 335 5.33 29.78 -15.32
C ALA A 335 4.69 28.38 -15.50
N ILE A 336 3.89 27.91 -14.54
CA ILE A 336 3.28 26.57 -14.49
C ILE A 336 1.77 26.68 -14.36
#